data_AF-A0A2T0V050-F1
#
_entry.id   AF-A0A2T0V050-F1
#
_cell.length_a   1.000
_cell.length_b   1.000
_cell.length_c   1.000
_cell.angle_alpha   90.00
_cell.angle_beta   90.00
_cell.angle_gamma   90.00
#
_symmetry.space_group_name_H-M   'P 1'
#
loop_
_entity.id
_entity.type
_entity.pdbx_description
1 polymer ?
#
loop_
_entity_poly.entity_id
_entity_poly.type
_entity_poly.pdbx_seq_one_letter_code
_entity_poly.pdbx_strand_id
1 'polypeptide(L)'
;MIIKTVLALSTLALSSLAMAADIPRFEVEAICKEITGGSRDMFNFCIEQEQKSYNQLRDKAESIDPRTVSYCTEGVGDSYEVLLFCIEDESDDENEPANSLKSFSFD
;
A
#
# COMPACT_ATOMS: atom_id res chain seq x y z
N MET A 1 -53.58 15.92 -34.07
CA MET A 1 -53.24 16.02 -32.63
C MET A 1 -52.02 15.15 -32.43
N ILE A 2 -50.90 15.78 -32.10
CA ILE A 2 -49.53 15.26 -32.22
C ILE A 2 -49.12 14.73 -30.84
N ILE A 3 -48.93 13.43 -30.69
CA ILE A 3 -48.32 12.86 -29.48
C ILE A 3 -46.92 12.40 -29.86
N LYS A 4 -45.95 13.29 -29.63
CA LYS A 4 -44.51 13.05 -29.74
C LYS A 4 -44.11 12.09 -28.61
N THR A 5 -43.87 10.83 -28.94
CA THR A 5 -43.18 9.89 -28.06
C THR A 5 -41.73 10.33 -27.91
N VAL A 6 -41.44 11.03 -26.81
CA VAL A 6 -40.09 11.37 -26.37
C VAL A 6 -39.47 10.09 -25.78
N LEU A 7 -38.60 9.44 -26.56
CA LEU A 7 -37.72 8.38 -26.06
C LEU A 7 -36.67 9.05 -25.16
N ALA A 8 -36.90 9.03 -23.85
CA ALA A 8 -35.91 9.46 -22.87
C ALA A 8 -34.82 8.38 -22.79
N LEU A 9 -33.69 8.62 -23.46
CA LEU A 9 -32.49 7.78 -23.36
C LEU A 9 -31.83 8.07 -22.00
N SER A 10 -32.18 7.25 -20.99
CA SER A 10 -31.61 7.35 -19.65
C SER A 10 -30.20 6.77 -19.66
N THR A 11 -29.20 7.64 -19.85
CA THR A 11 -27.79 7.30 -19.69
C THR A 11 -27.51 7.10 -18.19
N LEU A 12 -27.45 5.85 -17.74
CA LEU A 12 -26.89 5.49 -16.44
C LEU A 12 -25.40 5.85 -16.45
N ALA A 13 -25.04 6.94 -15.78
CA ALA A 13 -23.65 7.21 -15.41
C ALA A 13 -23.22 6.16 -14.39
N LEU A 14 -22.43 5.18 -14.82
CA LEU A 14 -21.66 4.33 -13.90
C LEU A 14 -20.56 5.20 -13.30
N SER A 15 -20.83 5.78 -12.13
CA SER A 15 -19.82 6.43 -11.30
C SER A 15 -18.87 5.35 -10.81
N SER A 16 -17.66 5.28 -11.38
CA SER A 16 -16.56 4.49 -10.86
C SER A 16 -16.30 4.97 -9.42
N LEU A 17 -16.65 4.17 -8.42
CA LEU A 17 -16.21 4.40 -7.05
C LEU A 17 -14.70 4.16 -7.04
N ALA A 18 -13.92 5.23 -7.09
CA ALA A 18 -12.50 5.17 -6.80
C ALA A 18 -12.36 4.75 -5.33
N MET A 19 -12.07 3.47 -5.12
CA MET A 19 -11.67 2.96 -3.81
C MET A 19 -10.23 3.41 -3.62
N ALA A 20 -10.02 4.50 -2.88
CA ALA A 20 -8.69 4.86 -2.42
C ALA A 20 -8.10 3.69 -1.63
N ALA A 21 -6.80 3.42 -1.78
CA ALA A 21 -6.17 2.34 -1.04
C ALA A 21 -6.16 2.69 0.45
N ASP A 22 -6.75 1.82 1.27
CA ASP A 22 -6.76 2.00 2.72
C ASP A 22 -5.42 1.54 3.30
N ILE A 23 -4.68 2.47 3.89
CA ILE A 23 -3.40 2.15 4.53
C ILE A 23 -3.70 1.46 5.86
N PRO A 24 -3.19 0.23 6.10
CA PRO A 24 -3.44 -0.49 7.33
C PRO A 24 -2.90 0.26 8.55
N ARG A 25 -3.47 -0.02 9.72
CA ARG A 25 -2.99 0.53 10.99
C ARG A 25 -2.15 -0.49 11.73
N PHE A 26 -0.84 -0.27 11.75
CA PHE A 26 0.11 -1.14 12.43
C PHE A 26 0.35 -0.73 13.88
N GLU A 27 0.65 -1.72 14.73
CA GLU A 27 1.06 -1.56 16.14
C GLU A 27 2.56 -1.24 16.23
N VAL A 28 2.95 -0.08 15.69
CA VAL A 28 4.36 0.34 15.51
C VAL A 28 5.18 0.25 16.79
N GLU A 29 4.62 0.67 17.93
CA GLU A 29 5.34 0.62 19.21
C GLU A 29 5.69 -0.81 19.64
N ALA A 30 4.81 -1.78 19.37
CA ALA A 30 5.04 -3.18 19.71
C ALA A 30 6.21 -3.74 18.90
N ILE A 31 6.24 -3.47 17.59
CA ILE A 31 7.26 -3.96 16.66
C ILE A 31 8.61 -3.29 16.92
N CYS A 32 8.61 -1.98 17.11
CA CYS A 32 9.84 -1.26 17.45
C CYS A 32 10.41 -1.76 18.78
N LYS A 33 9.56 -2.09 19.76
CA LYS A 33 10.03 -2.68 21.02
C LYS A 33 10.62 -4.08 20.82
N GLU A 34 10.00 -4.90 19.98
CA GLU A 34 10.46 -6.24 19.65
C GLU A 34 11.83 -6.22 18.96
N ILE A 35 11.95 -5.46 17.86
CA ILE A 35 13.18 -5.42 17.04
C ILE A 35 14.36 -4.83 17.81
N THR A 36 14.11 -3.82 18.65
CA THR A 36 15.20 -3.05 19.29
C THR A 36 15.70 -3.67 20.58
N GLY A 37 15.01 -4.71 21.10
CA GLY A 37 15.43 -5.43 22.30
C GLY A 37 15.58 -4.56 23.54
N GLY A 38 14.86 -3.43 23.60
CA GLY A 38 14.92 -2.47 24.71
C GLY A 38 15.99 -1.38 24.59
N SER A 39 16.73 -1.30 23.46
CA SER A 39 17.59 -0.15 23.18
C SER A 39 16.76 1.10 22.92
N ARG A 40 16.84 2.09 23.83
CA ARG A 40 16.06 3.34 23.73
C ARG A 40 16.36 4.11 22.44
N ASP A 41 17.63 4.24 22.09
CA ASP A 41 18.03 5.05 20.94
C ASP A 41 17.60 4.36 19.64
N MET A 42 17.67 3.02 19.58
CA MET A 42 17.15 2.25 18.45
C MET A 42 15.62 2.26 18.39
N PHE A 43 14.94 2.26 19.54
CA PHE A 43 13.49 2.40 19.60
C PHE A 43 13.05 3.73 19.00
N ASN A 44 13.66 4.84 19.43
CA ASN A 44 13.34 6.16 18.89
C ASN A 44 13.63 6.23 17.38
N PHE A 45 14.77 5.69 16.95
CA PHE A 45 15.10 5.61 15.53
C PHE A 45 14.06 4.80 14.74
N CYS A 46 13.62 3.65 15.26
CA CYS A 46 12.56 2.84 14.65
C CYS A 46 11.25 3.63 14.53
N ILE A 47 10.81 4.31 15.59
CA ILE A 47 9.61 5.15 15.55
C ILE A 47 9.72 6.25 14.49
N GLU A 48 10.87 6.93 14.41
CA GLU A 48 11.11 7.99 13.43
C GLU A 48 11.02 7.46 11.99
N GLN A 49 11.60 6.29 11.74
CA GLN A 49 11.59 5.62 10.43
C GLN A 49 10.17 5.19 10.03
N GLU A 50 9.45 4.52 10.93
CA GLU A 50 8.08 4.07 10.71
C GLU A 50 7.14 5.26 10.45
N GLN A 51 7.29 6.34 11.23
CA GLN A 51 6.50 7.54 11.04
C GLN A 51 6.79 8.23 9.70
N LYS A 52 8.06 8.27 9.30
CA LYS A 52 8.48 8.81 8.00
C LYS A 52 7.88 7.98 6.85
N SER A 53 7.91 6.67 6.95
CA SER A 53 7.36 5.76 5.94
C SER A 53 5.83 5.84 5.85
N TYR A 54 5.14 5.90 6.99
CA TYR A 54 3.69 6.15 7.02
C TYR A 54 3.30 7.47 6.36
N ASN A 55 4.04 8.55 6.63
CA ASN A 55 3.77 9.84 6.00
C ASN A 55 3.91 9.76 4.47
N GLN A 56 4.95 9.08 3.98
CA GLN A 56 5.12 8.88 2.53
C GLN A 56 3.98 8.06 1.93
N LEU A 57 3.58 6.95 2.57
CA LEU A 57 2.44 6.15 2.14
C LEU A 57 1.16 6.99 2.09
N ARG A 58 0.88 7.74 3.17
CA ARG A 58 -0.29 8.61 3.26
C ARG A 58 -0.32 9.64 2.13
N ASP A 59 0.82 10.27 1.84
CA ASP A 59 0.91 11.33 0.84
C ASP A 59 0.67 10.78 -0.60
N LYS A 60 0.87 9.47 -0.83
CA LYS A 60 0.60 8.79 -2.11
C LYS A 60 -0.60 7.82 -2.08
N ALA A 61 -1.38 7.79 -1.01
CA ALA A 61 -2.45 6.82 -0.79
C ALA A 61 -3.47 6.73 -1.94
N GLU A 62 -3.80 7.88 -2.54
CA GLU A 62 -4.75 7.97 -3.65
C GLU A 62 -4.21 7.39 -4.97
N SER A 63 -2.89 7.29 -5.11
CA SER A 63 -2.22 6.77 -6.32
C SER A 63 -1.82 5.30 -6.24
N ILE A 64 -1.89 4.68 -5.06
CA ILE A 64 -1.52 3.26 -4.91
C ILE A 64 -2.71 2.38 -5.33
N ASP A 65 -2.47 1.34 -6.14
CA ASP A 65 -3.49 0.33 -6.44
C ASP A 65 -3.86 -0.42 -5.14
N PRO A 66 -5.15 -0.49 -4.76
CA PRO A 66 -5.57 -1.15 -3.53
C PRO A 66 -5.15 -2.63 -3.44
N ARG A 67 -4.98 -3.33 -4.57
CA ARG A 67 -4.52 -4.72 -4.59
C ARG A 67 -3.05 -4.82 -4.22
N THR A 68 -2.22 -3.87 -4.64
CA THR A 68 -0.81 -3.79 -4.23
C THR A 68 -0.70 -3.61 -2.73
N VAL A 69 -1.53 -2.75 -2.12
CA VAL A 69 -1.56 -2.61 -0.65
C VAL A 69 -1.95 -3.92 0.03
N SER A 70 -2.98 -4.60 -0.47
CA SER A 70 -3.42 -5.89 0.08
C SER A 70 -2.31 -6.94 0.00
N TYR A 71 -1.71 -7.11 -1.18
CA TYR A 71 -0.63 -8.06 -1.42
C TYR A 71 0.58 -7.80 -0.53
N CYS A 72 1.05 -6.55 -0.47
CA CYS A 72 2.20 -6.20 0.35
C CYS A 72 1.92 -6.37 1.83
N THR A 73 0.73 -5.98 2.31
CA THR A 73 0.36 -6.13 3.73
C THR A 73 0.32 -7.61 4.16
N GLU A 74 -0.22 -8.50 3.32
CA GLU A 74 -0.25 -9.94 3.60
C GLU A 74 1.15 -10.58 3.57
N GLY A 75 2.05 -10.09 2.73
CA GLY A 75 3.38 -10.66 2.52
C GLY A 75 4.47 -10.17 3.47
N VAL A 76 4.41 -8.91 3.93
CA VAL A 76 5.54 -8.25 4.59
C VAL A 76 5.37 -7.94 6.07
N GLY A 77 4.15 -8.11 6.60
CA GLY A 77 3.84 -7.88 8.02
C GLY A 77 3.57 -6.41 8.36
N ASP A 78 3.78 -6.06 9.64
CA ASP A 78 3.22 -4.86 10.26
C ASP A 78 4.18 -3.64 10.30
N SER A 79 5.09 -3.52 9.33
CA SER A 79 6.02 -2.37 9.22
C SER A 79 5.65 -1.46 8.04
N TYR A 80 5.50 -0.16 8.28
CA TYR A 80 5.29 0.81 7.21
C TYR A 80 6.52 0.97 6.34
N GLU A 81 7.73 0.81 6.89
CA GLU A 81 8.96 0.83 6.09
C GLU A 81 8.97 -0.33 5.08
N VAL A 82 8.63 -1.54 5.51
CA VAL A 82 8.59 -2.70 4.61
C VAL A 82 7.40 -2.63 3.64
N LEU A 83 6.24 -2.15 4.10
CA LEU A 83 5.07 -1.92 3.23
C LEU A 83 5.39 -0.89 2.13
N LEU A 84 6.04 0.22 2.51
CA LEU A 84 6.48 1.25 1.56
C LEU A 84 7.44 0.68 0.53
N PHE A 85 8.44 -0.08 0.97
CA PHE A 85 9.39 -0.73 0.09
C PHE A 85 8.71 -1.70 -0.89
N CYS A 86 7.81 -2.57 -0.40
CA CYS A 86 7.09 -3.51 -1.26
C CYS A 86 6.22 -2.78 -2.30
N ILE A 87 5.49 -1.73 -1.90
CA ILE A 87 4.65 -0.98 -2.84
C ILE A 87 5.50 -0.30 -3.90
N GLU A 88 6.67 0.24 -3.53
CA GLU A 88 7.60 0.85 -4.49
C GLU A 88 8.16 -0.17 -5.46
N ASP A 89 8.59 -1.33 -4.97
CA ASP A 89 9.08 -2.43 -5.80
C ASP A 89 7.99 -2.91 -6.78
N GLU A 90 6.76 -3.11 -6.32
CA GLU A 90 5.64 -3.54 -7.17
C GLU A 90 5.12 -2.44 -8.11
N SER A 91 5.42 -1.16 -7.85
CA SER A 91 5.01 -0.03 -8.71
C SER A 91 6.01 0.28 -9.81
N ASP A 92 7.27 -0.15 -9.67
CA ASP A 92 8.26 -0.01 -10.70
C ASP A 92 7.98 -1.04 -11.82
N ASP A 93 7.60 -0.54 -13.01
CA ASP A 93 7.22 -1.27 -14.24
C ASP A 93 8.27 -2.30 -14.76
N GLU A 94 9.37 -2.52 -14.03
CA GLU A 94 10.49 -3.40 -14.41
C GLU A 94 10.43 -4.82 -13.80
N ASN A 95 9.43 -5.14 -12.99
CA ASN A 95 9.28 -6.48 -12.42
C ASN A 95 8.68 -7.49 -13.43
N GLU A 96 9.55 -7.95 -14.32
CA GLU A 96 9.38 -9.15 -15.16
C GLU A 96 8.94 -10.38 -14.31
N PRO A 97 7.91 -11.13 -14.71
CA PRO A 97 7.37 -12.21 -13.89
C PRO A 97 8.29 -13.44 -13.78
N ALA A 98 8.36 -13.96 -12.55
CA ALA A 98 8.66 -15.34 -12.16
C ALA A 98 10.05 -15.96 -12.46
N ASN A 99 10.89 -15.37 -13.31
CA ASN A 99 12.20 -15.96 -13.68
C ASN A 99 13.43 -15.26 -13.04
N SER A 100 13.20 -14.25 -12.19
CA SER A 100 14.24 -13.52 -11.45
C SER A 100 14.29 -13.85 -9.95
N LEU A 101 13.67 -14.95 -9.52
CA LEU A 101 13.73 -15.39 -8.12
C LEU A 101 15.20 -15.60 -7.71
N LYS A 102 15.69 -14.71 -6.85
CA LYS A 102 17.03 -14.83 -6.27
C LYS A 102 16.98 -15.87 -5.16
N SER A 103 17.93 -16.81 -5.17
CA SER A 103 18.17 -17.70 -4.04
C SER A 103 19.20 -17.06 -3.11
N PHE A 104 18.90 -17.05 -1.82
CA PHE A 104 19.87 -16.70 -0.80
C PHE A 104 21.02 -17.74 -0.77
N SER A 105 22.27 -17.29 -0.66
CA SER A 105 23.46 -18.15 -0.53
C SER A 105 24.37 -17.64 0.59
N PHE A 106 24.93 -18.57 1.37
CA PHE A 106 25.99 -18.30 2.33
C PHE A 106 27.40 -18.54 1.76
N ASP A 107 27.48 -19.13 0.56
CA ASP A 107 28.74 -19.46 -0.13
C ASP A 107 29.49 -18.24 -0.66
#